data_AF-A0A953LJH6-F1
#
_entry.id   AF-A0A953LJH6-F1
#
_cell.length_a   1.000
_cell.length_b   1.000
_cell.length_c   1.000
_cell.angle_alpha   90.00
_cell.angle_beta   90.00
_cell.angle_gamma   90.00
#
_symmetry.space_group_name_H-M   'P 1'
#
loop_
_entity.id
_entity.type
_entity.pdbx_description
1 polymer ?
#
loop_
_entity_poly.entity_id
_entity_poly.type
_entity_poly.pdbx_seq_one_letter_code
_entity_poly.pdbx_strand_id
1 'polypeptide(L)'
;MKLKWVALLLYAFVFVLSGCAASSAVDEVKEKPKETSASETGDTVKVGILHSLSGTMAISEVSLRDAELMAIEEINKSGGLLGKKIEPVIEDGASDWPTFAEKAKKLLQKDKVAAIFGGWTSASRKAMLPVVEQNN
;
A
#
# COMPACT_ATOMS: atom_id res chain seq x y z
N MET A 1 32.38 28.44 -46.61
CA MET A 1 31.00 27.88 -46.61
C MET A 1 30.08 28.92 -45.97
N LYS A 2 29.52 29.94 -46.62
CA LYS A 2 28.73 30.00 -47.87
C LYS A 2 27.54 29.03 -47.88
N LEU A 3 26.61 29.19 -46.93
CA LEU A 3 25.27 28.61 -47.02
C LEU A 3 24.23 29.41 -46.19
N LYS A 4 24.25 30.75 -46.33
CA LYS A 4 23.21 31.65 -45.78
C LYS A 4 22.30 32.23 -46.88
N TRP A 5 22.34 31.66 -48.09
CA TRP A 5 21.78 32.27 -49.32
C TRP A 5 20.69 31.41 -50.00
N VAL A 6 20.24 30.32 -49.37
CA VAL A 6 19.22 29.40 -49.95
C VAL A 6 17.87 29.56 -49.23
N ALA A 7 17.47 30.81 -48.99
CA ALA A 7 16.19 31.16 -48.37
C ALA A 7 15.21 31.85 -49.34
N LEU A 8 15.34 31.68 -50.66
CA LEU A 8 14.68 32.64 -51.57
C LEU A 8 14.03 32.10 -52.84
N LEU A 9 13.87 30.78 -53.05
CA LEU A 9 13.45 30.35 -54.40
C LEU A 9 12.44 29.22 -54.52
N LEU A 10 11.76 28.78 -53.47
CA LEU A 10 10.62 27.89 -53.65
C LEU A 10 9.46 28.22 -52.70
N TYR A 11 8.50 28.94 -53.28
CA TYR A 11 7.07 28.62 -53.19
C TYR A 11 6.42 28.84 -51.81
N ALA A 12 5.82 29.99 -51.49
CA ALA A 12 4.71 30.65 -52.21
C ALA A 12 3.55 29.70 -52.51
N PHE A 13 2.68 29.48 -51.53
CA PHE A 13 1.24 29.37 -51.79
C PHE A 13 0.46 30.04 -50.66
N VAL A 14 0.11 31.29 -50.94
CA VAL A 14 -0.94 32.11 -50.35
C VAL A 14 -2.29 31.41 -50.54
N PHE A 15 -3.21 31.53 -49.57
CA PHE A 15 -4.66 31.79 -49.70
C PHE A 15 -5.28 31.59 -48.29
N VAL A 16 -5.61 32.58 -47.45
CA VAL A 16 -6.51 33.76 -47.56
C VAL A 16 -8.00 33.39 -47.59
N LEU A 17 -8.66 33.76 -46.47
CA LEU A 17 -10.06 34.13 -46.21
C LEU A 17 -11.21 33.11 -46.37
N SER A 18 -12.02 33.01 -45.30
CA SER A 18 -13.40 33.57 -45.22
C SER A 18 -14.35 32.66 -44.44
N GLY A 19 -15.04 33.18 -43.43
CA GLY A 19 -16.18 32.50 -42.80
C GLY A 19 -16.59 33.04 -41.43
N CYS A 20 -17.54 33.97 -41.41
CA CYS A 20 -18.10 34.68 -40.27
C CYS A 20 -19.08 33.87 -39.39
N ALA A 21 -19.30 34.40 -38.18
CA ALA A 21 -20.57 34.56 -37.46
C ALA A 21 -21.14 33.41 -36.60
N ALA A 22 -21.20 33.72 -35.29
CA ALA A 22 -22.32 33.57 -34.35
C ALA A 22 -23.15 32.28 -34.35
N SER A 23 -23.15 31.56 -33.23
CA SER A 23 -24.29 31.51 -32.29
C SER A 23 -24.16 30.34 -31.31
N SER A 24 -24.66 30.60 -30.11
CA SER A 24 -25.21 29.65 -29.13
C SER A 24 -24.24 28.87 -28.24
N ALA A 25 -24.29 29.27 -26.96
CA ALA A 25 -23.96 28.48 -25.80
C ALA A 25 -24.58 27.09 -25.89
N VAL A 26 -23.78 26.09 -25.55
CA VAL A 26 -24.23 24.77 -25.10
C VAL A 26 -23.35 24.40 -23.91
N ASP A 27 -24.01 24.25 -22.77
CA ASP A 27 -23.48 23.72 -21.51
C ASP A 27 -22.74 22.39 -21.76
N GLU A 28 -21.41 22.43 -21.77
CA GLU A 28 -20.63 21.24 -21.46
C GLU A 28 -20.75 21.00 -19.95
N VAL A 29 -21.59 20.04 -19.59
CA VAL A 29 -21.52 19.37 -18.29
C VAL A 29 -20.15 18.68 -18.21
N LYS A 30 -19.17 19.41 -17.70
CA LYS A 30 -17.86 18.90 -17.35
C LYS A 30 -18.04 18.05 -16.09
N GLU A 31 -18.35 16.76 -16.28
CA GLU A 31 -18.23 15.76 -15.22
C GLU A 31 -16.79 15.80 -14.71
N LYS A 32 -16.61 16.44 -13.55
CA LYS A 32 -15.37 16.31 -12.76
C LYS A 32 -15.19 14.83 -12.45
N PRO A 33 -14.03 14.22 -12.74
CA PRO A 33 -13.70 12.93 -12.17
C PRO A 33 -13.85 13.04 -10.67
N LYS A 34 -14.71 12.20 -10.11
CA LYS A 34 -14.89 12.00 -8.67
C LYS A 34 -13.54 11.56 -8.12
N GLU A 35 -12.74 12.52 -7.68
CA GLU A 35 -11.65 12.28 -6.73
C GLU A 35 -12.29 11.57 -5.55
N THR A 36 -12.09 10.26 -5.49
CA THR A 36 -12.23 9.51 -4.25
C THR A 36 -11.35 10.24 -3.26
N SER A 37 -11.99 10.96 -2.34
CA SER A 37 -11.35 11.58 -1.19
C SER A 37 -10.59 10.48 -0.48
N ALA A 38 -9.28 10.41 -0.73
CA ALA A 38 -8.36 9.64 0.08
C ALA A 38 -8.54 10.16 1.49
N SER A 39 -9.28 9.40 2.30
CA SER A 39 -9.30 9.56 3.74
C SER A 39 -7.86 9.77 4.19
N GLU A 40 -7.58 10.83 4.93
CA GLU A 40 -6.34 11.02 5.69
C GLU A 40 -6.23 9.92 6.76
N THR A 41 -6.03 8.70 6.29
CA THR A 41 -5.49 7.58 7.04
C THR A 41 -4.00 7.69 6.84
N GLY A 42 -3.20 7.60 7.90
CA GLY A 42 -1.77 7.91 7.87
C GLY A 42 -0.98 7.20 6.76
N ASP A 43 0.26 7.65 6.57
CA ASP A 43 1.19 7.16 5.56
C ASP A 43 1.56 5.66 5.70
N THR A 44 1.07 5.01 6.76
CA THR A 44 1.46 3.67 7.16
C THR A 44 0.27 2.74 7.43
N VAL A 45 0.42 1.47 7.07
CA VAL A 45 -0.45 0.34 7.46
C VAL A 45 0.33 -0.55 8.40
N LYS A 46 -0.12 -0.68 9.65
CA LYS A 46 0.53 -1.54 10.64
C LYS A 46 0.13 -3.00 10.46
N VAL A 47 1.12 -3.88 10.44
CA VAL A 47 0.92 -5.34 10.32
C VAL A 47 1.60 -6.03 11.49
N GLY A 48 0.84 -6.82 12.25
CA GLY A 48 1.38 -7.62 13.35
C GLY A 48 2.10 -8.85 12.84
N ILE A 49 3.28 -9.13 13.38
CA ILE A 49 4.03 -10.38 13.18
C ILE A 49 4.13 -11.06 14.55
N LEU A 50 3.47 -12.20 14.69
CA LEU A 50 3.38 -12.94 15.95
C LEU A 50 3.85 -14.38 15.76
N HIS A 51 5.13 -14.58 16.02
CA HIS A 51 5.84 -15.84 15.90
C HIS A 51 6.57 -16.17 17.19
N SER A 52 6.91 -17.44 17.40
CA SER A 52 7.79 -17.84 18.50
C SER A 52 9.22 -17.42 18.17
N LEU A 53 9.71 -16.35 18.77
CA LEU A 53 11.11 -15.89 18.65
C LEU A 53 11.98 -16.45 19.77
N SER A 54 11.33 -16.95 20.82
CA SER A 54 11.91 -17.77 21.88
C SER A 54 11.14 -19.08 22.09
N GLY A 55 11.70 -19.96 22.92
CA GLY A 55 11.13 -21.27 23.20
C GLY A 55 11.46 -22.34 22.15
N THR A 56 10.74 -23.46 22.22
CA THR A 56 11.04 -24.67 21.44
C THR A 56 10.80 -24.53 19.93
N MET A 57 9.95 -23.58 19.51
CA MET A 57 9.64 -23.33 18.09
C MET A 57 10.51 -22.24 17.45
N ALA A 58 11.37 -21.56 18.22
CA ALA A 58 12.18 -20.45 17.72
C ALA A 58 13.06 -20.80 16.52
N ILE A 59 13.64 -22.01 16.51
CA ILE A 59 14.51 -22.48 15.42
C ILE A 59 13.79 -22.44 14.07
N SER A 60 12.48 -22.75 14.05
CA SER A 60 11.69 -22.72 12.82
C SER A 60 11.09 -21.35 12.55
N GLU A 61 10.48 -20.75 13.56
CA GLU A 61 9.64 -19.56 13.40
C GLU A 61 10.42 -18.24 13.21
N VAL A 62 11.70 -18.17 13.61
CA VAL A 62 12.56 -17.00 13.33
C VAL A 62 12.72 -16.80 11.81
N SER A 63 12.88 -17.89 11.06
CA SER A 63 13.01 -17.81 9.59
C SER A 63 11.73 -17.32 8.91
N LEU A 64 10.56 -17.58 9.50
CA LEU A 64 9.27 -17.09 9.00
C LEU A 64 9.16 -15.58 9.18
N ARG A 65 9.48 -15.06 10.38
CA ARG A 65 9.56 -13.62 10.62
C ARG A 65 10.50 -12.94 9.62
N ASP A 66 11.68 -13.51 9.39
CA ASP A 66 12.66 -12.92 8.48
C ASP A 66 12.16 -12.88 7.03
N ALA A 67 11.47 -13.93 6.58
CA ALA A 67 10.82 -13.96 5.27
C ALA A 67 9.70 -12.90 5.14
N GLU A 68 8.89 -12.73 6.18
CA GLU A 68 7.84 -11.71 6.22
C GLU A 68 8.43 -10.29 6.19
N LEU A 69 9.49 -10.03 6.95
CA LEU A 69 10.19 -8.75 6.95
C LEU A 69 10.82 -8.44 5.58
N MET A 70 11.43 -9.44 4.94
CA MET A 70 11.95 -9.32 3.57
C MET A 70 10.83 -8.96 2.59
N ALA A 71 9.69 -9.66 2.63
CA ALA A 71 8.55 -9.38 1.77
C ALA A 71 7.97 -7.97 2.00
N ILE A 72 7.86 -7.56 3.26
CA ILE A 72 7.42 -6.19 3.62
C ILE A 72 8.38 -5.15 3.06
N GLU A 73 9.69 -5.39 3.16
CA GLU A 73 10.70 -4.49 2.61
C GLU A 73 10.57 -4.36 1.08
N GLU A 74 10.41 -5.47 0.37
CA GLU A 74 10.23 -5.50 -1.09
C GLU A 74 8.95 -4.77 -1.53
N ILE A 75 7.83 -5.00 -0.84
CA ILE A 75 6.56 -4.31 -1.12
C ILE A 75 6.73 -2.81 -0.88
N ASN A 76 7.35 -2.42 0.24
CA ASN A 76 7.61 -1.03 0.54
C ASN A 76 8.52 -0.36 -0.50
N LYS A 77 9.56 -1.05 -0.98
CA LYS A 77 10.43 -0.56 -2.07
C LYS A 77 9.66 -0.39 -3.38
N SER A 78 8.62 -1.19 -3.60
CA SER A 78 7.79 -1.17 -4.81
C SER A 78 6.63 -0.15 -4.77
N GLY A 79 6.63 0.76 -3.80
CA GLY A 79 5.59 1.79 -3.67
C GLY A 79 4.57 1.54 -2.53
N GLY A 80 4.73 0.44 -1.79
CA GLY A 80 3.88 0.12 -0.64
C GLY A 80 2.52 -0.46 -1.04
N LEU A 81 1.64 -0.60 -0.05
CA LEU A 81 0.28 -1.13 -0.22
C LEU A 81 -0.69 0.03 -0.43
N LEU A 82 -1.29 0.13 -1.63
CA LEU A 82 -2.21 1.22 -1.99
C LEU A 82 -1.60 2.62 -1.74
N GLY A 83 -0.29 2.75 -1.99
CA GLY A 83 0.47 3.99 -1.77
C GLY A 83 0.90 4.25 -0.32
N LYS A 84 0.63 3.32 0.62
CA LYS A 84 1.02 3.42 2.04
C LYS A 84 2.16 2.46 2.38
N LYS A 85 3.05 2.85 3.29
CA LYS A 85 4.12 1.95 3.78
C LYS A 85 3.57 0.94 4.77
N ILE A 86 4.01 -0.31 4.68
CA ILE A 86 3.72 -1.32 5.68
C ILE A 86 4.71 -1.17 6.84
N GLU A 87 4.20 -1.03 8.06
CA GLU A 87 4.98 -0.95 9.30
C GLU A 87 4.79 -2.27 10.09
N PRO A 88 5.80 -3.15 10.16
CA PRO A 88 5.70 -4.38 10.94
C PRO A 88 5.77 -4.09 12.44
N VAL A 89 4.85 -4.69 13.21
CA VAL A 89 4.85 -4.70 14.68
C VAL A 89 5.08 -6.13 15.14
N ILE A 90 6.24 -6.39 15.73
CA ILE A 90 6.71 -7.76 16.02
C ILE A 90 6.47 -8.08 17.50
N GLU A 91 5.89 -9.24 17.76
CA GLU A 91 5.71 -9.79 19.11
C GLU A 91 6.22 -11.24 19.19
N ASP A 92 6.73 -11.62 20.36
CA ASP A 92 7.22 -12.97 20.63
C ASP A 92 6.12 -13.82 21.30
N GLY A 93 5.74 -14.92 20.65
CA GLY A 93 4.80 -15.90 21.19
C GLY A 93 5.42 -16.93 22.14
N ALA A 94 6.75 -16.95 22.29
CA ALA A 94 7.52 -17.75 23.24
C ALA A 94 7.24 -19.27 23.23
N SER A 95 6.67 -19.81 22.13
CA SER A 95 6.17 -21.19 22.06
C SER A 95 5.09 -21.52 23.10
N ASP A 96 4.37 -20.51 23.60
CA ASP A 96 3.38 -20.62 24.68
C ASP A 96 2.01 -20.07 24.24
N TRP A 97 0.99 -20.92 24.22
CA TRP A 97 -0.31 -20.57 23.62
C TRP A 97 -1.06 -19.43 24.35
N PRO A 98 -1.05 -19.35 25.70
CA PRO A 98 -1.54 -18.17 26.41
C PRO A 98 -0.81 -16.88 26.02
N THR A 99 0.52 -16.92 25.88
CA THR A 99 1.31 -15.78 25.42
C THR A 99 0.88 -15.33 24.02
N PHE A 100 0.63 -16.25 23.09
CA PHE A 100 0.07 -15.91 21.77
C PHE A 100 -1.27 -15.15 21.87
N ALA A 101 -2.19 -15.56 22.75
CA ALA A 101 -3.46 -14.86 22.94
C ALA A 101 -3.26 -13.44 23.53
N GLU A 102 -2.37 -13.30 24.51
CA GLU A 102 -2.01 -12.00 25.10
C GLU A 102 -1.42 -11.05 24.06
N LYS A 103 -0.44 -11.53 23.27
CA LYS A 103 0.23 -10.71 22.25
C LYS A 103 -0.69 -10.37 21.09
N ALA A 104 -1.57 -11.28 20.67
CA ALA A 104 -2.61 -10.97 19.70
C ALA A 104 -3.53 -9.84 20.20
N LYS A 105 -3.91 -9.87 21.49
CA LYS A 105 -4.72 -8.81 22.10
C LYS A 105 -3.99 -7.47 22.11
N LYS A 106 -2.69 -7.47 22.45
CA LYS A 106 -1.85 -6.26 22.41
C LYS A 106 -1.81 -5.68 20.98
N LEU A 107 -1.52 -6.51 19.99
CA LEU A 107 -1.45 -6.11 18.58
C LEU A 107 -2.76 -5.46 18.10
N LEU A 108 -3.90 -6.07 18.43
CA LEU A 108 -5.21 -5.55 18.01
C LEU A 108 -5.65 -4.32 18.80
N GLN A 109 -5.51 -4.34 20.13
CA GLN A 109 -6.10 -3.31 21.00
C GLN A 109 -5.20 -2.11 21.21
N LYS A 110 -3.89 -2.33 21.39
CA LYS A 110 -2.91 -1.27 21.67
C LYS A 110 -2.25 -0.80 20.39
N ASP A 111 -1.71 -1.71 19.59
CA ASP A 111 -0.90 -1.34 18.43
C ASP A 111 -1.76 -1.04 17.19
N LYS A 112 -3.04 -1.41 17.22
CA LYS A 112 -4.04 -1.16 16.17
C LYS A 112 -3.58 -1.67 14.80
N VAL A 113 -3.02 -2.88 14.77
CA VAL A 113 -2.60 -3.50 13.51
C VAL A 113 -3.82 -3.86 12.66
N ALA A 114 -3.68 -3.74 11.35
CA ALA A 114 -4.73 -4.07 10.38
C ALA A 114 -4.86 -5.59 10.14
N ALA A 115 -3.77 -6.33 10.33
CA ALA A 115 -3.71 -7.78 10.18
C ALA A 115 -2.63 -8.37 11.08
N ILE A 116 -2.72 -9.65 11.40
CA ILE A 116 -1.69 -10.42 12.11
C ILE A 116 -1.27 -11.59 11.23
N PHE A 117 0.03 -11.69 10.96
CA PHE A 117 0.68 -12.90 10.45
C PHE A 117 1.29 -13.63 11.64
N GLY A 118 1.00 -14.93 11.76
CA GLY A 118 1.40 -15.70 12.94
C GLY A 118 0.54 -16.90 13.23
N GLY A 119 0.72 -17.45 14.44
CA GLY A 119 -0.03 -18.62 14.90
C GLY A 119 0.41 -19.91 14.19
N TRP A 120 1.71 -20.19 14.15
CA TRP A 120 2.29 -21.36 13.50
C TRP A 120 1.60 -22.68 13.88
N THR A 121 1.40 -22.93 15.18
CA THR A 121 0.77 -24.16 15.66
C THR A 121 -0.75 -24.04 15.69
N SER A 122 -1.44 -25.17 15.50
CA SER A 122 -2.89 -25.25 15.67
C SER A 122 -3.36 -24.84 17.08
N ALA A 123 -2.54 -25.09 18.11
CA ALA A 123 -2.85 -24.69 19.47
C ALA A 123 -2.77 -23.17 19.65
N SER A 124 -1.73 -22.53 19.11
CA SER A 124 -1.60 -21.06 19.08
C SER A 124 -2.79 -20.41 18.37
N ARG A 125 -3.21 -20.92 17.19
CA ARG A 125 -4.39 -20.38 16.47
C ARG A 125 -5.68 -20.50 17.28
N LYS A 126 -5.91 -21.66 17.92
CA LYS A 126 -7.08 -21.85 18.78
C LYS A 126 -7.08 -20.88 19.97
N ALA A 127 -5.92 -20.60 20.55
CA ALA A 127 -5.81 -19.63 21.64
C ALA A 127 -6.05 -18.18 21.18
N MET A 128 -5.59 -17.83 19.97
CA MET A 128 -5.78 -16.50 19.38
C MET A 128 -7.21 -16.24 18.90
N LEU A 129 -7.92 -17.27 18.42
CA LEU A 129 -9.24 -17.15 17.80
C LEU A 129 -10.25 -16.28 18.58
N PRO A 130 -10.53 -16.54 19.88
CA PRO A 130 -11.49 -15.72 20.61
C PRO A 130 -11.05 -14.26 20.75
N VAL A 131 -9.75 -14.00 20.76
CA VAL A 131 -9.20 -12.64 20.82
C VAL A 131 -9.44 -11.93 19.50
N VAL A 132 -9.18 -12.60 18.37
CA VAL A 132 -9.41 -12.03 17.04
C VAL A 132 -10.90 -11.75 16.81
N GLU A 133 -11.78 -12.70 17.12
CA GLU A 133 -13.23 -12.57 16.91
C GLU A 133 -13.86 -11.43 17.74
N GLN A 134 -13.32 -11.13 18.93
CA GLN A 134 -13.81 -10.04 19.77
C GLN A 134 -13.36 -8.64 19.32
N ASN A 135 -12.40 -8.54 18.39
CA ASN A 135 -11.73 -7.29 18.02
C ASN A 135 -11.76 -7.01 16.50
N ASN A 136 -12.64 -7.70 15.77
CA ASN A 136 -12.86 -7.54 14.32
C ASN A 136 -14.25 -6.98 14.04
#